data_AF-A0A7Y1TMH6-F1
#
_entry.id   AF-A0A7Y1TMH6-F1
#
_cell.length_a   1.000
_cell.length_b   1.000
_cell.length_c   1.000
_cell.angle_alpha   90.00
_cell.angle_beta   90.00
_cell.angle_gamma   90.00
#
_symmetry.space_group_name_H-M   'P 1'
#
loop_
_entity.id
_entity.type
_entity.pdbx_description
1 polymer ?
#
loop_
_entity_poly.entity_id
_entity_poly.type
_entity_poly.pdbx_seq_one_letter_code
_entity_poly.pdbx_strand_id
1 'polypeptide(L)'
;NNGTDDTSPTFKAFEEGSETMSKEANVQLAIRQEKFIRDLKNALLRIENKSYGICRVTGKLIKKERLKLVPHATLSIEAKRRQS
;
A
#
# COMPACT_ATOMS: atom_id res chain seq x y z
N ASN A 1 -38.29 23.06 -30.30
CA ASN A 1 -37.98 21.69 -29.86
C ASN A 1 -36.47 21.63 -29.68
N ASN A 2 -35.96 22.00 -28.50
CA ASN A 2 -34.51 22.08 -28.23
C ASN A 2 -34.08 20.84 -27.44
N GLY A 3 -33.96 19.70 -28.13
CA GLY A 3 -33.46 18.46 -27.54
C GLY A 3 -31.93 18.44 -27.53
N THR A 4 -31.32 18.09 -26.39
CA THR A 4 -29.87 17.92 -26.20
C THR A 4 -29.38 16.54 -26.71
N ASP A 5 -29.97 16.02 -27.78
CA ASP A 5 -29.71 14.66 -28.27
C ASP A 5 -28.31 14.52 -28.89
N ASP A 6 -27.70 15.65 -29.26
CA ASP A 6 -26.43 15.72 -30.01
C ASP A 6 -25.19 16.02 -29.14
N THR A 7 -25.31 16.01 -27.80
CA THR A 7 -24.13 16.05 -26.88
C THR A 7 -23.71 14.65 -26.38
N SER A 8 -24.27 13.60 -26.97
CA SER A 8 -24.25 12.22 -26.46
C SER A 8 -22.92 11.42 -26.58
N PRO A 9 -21.97 11.70 -27.50
CA PRO A 9 -20.73 10.92 -27.55
C PRO A 9 -19.62 11.46 -26.63
N THR A 10 -19.50 12.78 -26.48
CA THR A 10 -18.45 13.39 -25.65
C THR A 10 -18.74 13.22 -24.15
N PHE A 11 -20.01 13.25 -23.75
CA PHE A 11 -20.42 13.02 -22.36
C PHE A 11 -20.19 11.56 -21.92
N LYS A 12 -20.57 10.59 -22.76
CA LYS A 12 -20.33 9.16 -22.49
C LYS A 12 -18.84 8.80 -22.42
N ALA A 13 -18.03 9.33 -23.34
CA ALA A 13 -16.58 9.07 -23.32
C ALA A 13 -15.89 9.65 -22.07
N PHE A 14 -16.39 10.79 -21.55
CA PHE A 14 -15.87 11.38 -20.32
C PHE A 14 -16.28 10.59 -19.07
N GLU A 15 -17.53 10.11 -19.01
CA GLU A 15 -18.05 9.28 -17.92
C GLU A 15 -17.36 7.91 -17.87
N GLU A 16 -17.18 7.25 -19.01
CA GLU A 16 -16.42 5.98 -19.12
C GLU A 16 -14.94 6.14 -18.72
N GLY A 17 -14.31 7.27 -19.07
CA GLY A 17 -12.95 7.59 -18.63
C GLY A 17 -12.87 7.79 -17.11
N SER A 18 -13.83 8.51 -16.53
CA SER A 18 -13.92 8.76 -15.08
C SER A 18 -14.16 7.47 -14.29
N GLU A 19 -15.07 6.60 -14.76
CA GLU A 19 -15.32 5.29 -14.16
C GLU A 19 -14.08 4.39 -14.22
N THR A 20 -13.36 4.39 -15.35
CA THR A 20 -12.16 3.59 -15.52
C THR A 20 -11.06 4.03 -14.56
N MET A 21 -10.81 5.34 -14.45
CA MET A 21 -9.86 5.89 -13.48
C MET A 21 -10.23 5.55 -12.03
N SER A 22 -11.53 5.58 -11.71
CA SER A 22 -12.04 5.22 -10.37
C SER A 22 -11.83 3.74 -10.06
N LYS A 23 -12.11 2.85 -11.03
CA LYS A 23 -11.86 1.41 -10.91
C LYS A 23 -10.37 1.12 -10.73
N GLU A 24 -9.51 1.77 -11.50
CA GLU A 24 -8.05 1.63 -11.38
C GLU A 24 -7.52 2.08 -10.01
N ALA A 25 -7.99 3.22 -9.51
CA ALA A 25 -7.62 3.71 -8.18
C ALA A 25 -8.01 2.72 -7.07
N ASN A 26 -9.20 2.12 -7.17
CA ASN A 26 -9.66 1.09 -6.25
C ASN A 26 -8.83 -0.19 -6.34
N VAL A 27 -8.45 -0.62 -7.55
CA VAL A 27 -7.54 -1.77 -7.75
C VAL A 27 -6.19 -1.49 -7.09
N GLN A 28 -5.61 -0.30 -7.28
CA GLN A 28 -4.35 0.07 -6.64
C GLN A 28 -4.45 0.08 -5.11
N LEU A 29 -5.57 0.56 -4.57
CA LEU A 29 -5.84 0.52 -3.14
C LEU A 29 -5.94 -0.92 -2.61
N ALA A 30 -6.66 -1.79 -3.32
CA ALA A 30 -6.81 -3.19 -2.96
C ALA A 30 -5.45 -3.91 -2.94
N ILE A 31 -4.60 -3.70 -3.96
CA ILE A 31 -3.24 -4.26 -4.03
C ILE A 31 -2.40 -3.82 -2.82
N ARG A 32 -2.49 -2.54 -2.42
CA ARG A 32 -1.77 -2.03 -1.25
C ARG A 32 -2.26 -2.66 0.04
N GLN A 33 -3.57 -2.84 0.20
CA GLN A 33 -4.16 -3.49 1.36
C GLN A 33 -3.75 -4.96 1.45
N GLU A 34 -3.79 -5.70 0.33
CA GLU A 34 -3.37 -7.09 0.27
C GLU A 34 -1.89 -7.24 0.68
N LYS A 35 -1.03 -6.38 0.13
CA LYS A 35 0.40 -6.34 0.50
C LYS A 35 0.58 -6.08 1.99
N PHE A 36 -0.17 -5.13 2.55
CA PHE A 36 -0.10 -4.79 3.97
C PHE A 36 -0.54 -5.97 4.86
N ILE A 37 -1.63 -6.66 4.51
CA ILE A 37 -2.09 -7.87 5.21
C ILE A 37 -1.00 -8.96 5.17
N ARG A 38 -0.39 -9.19 4.00
CA ARG A 38 0.71 -10.15 3.86
C ARG A 38 1.91 -9.78 4.72
N ASP A 39 2.27 -8.50 4.76
CA ASP A 39 3.39 -8.01 5.57
C ASP A 39 3.12 -8.17 7.08
N LEU A 40 1.87 -8.02 7.53
CA LEU A 40 1.45 -8.33 8.90
C LEU A 40 1.52 -9.83 9.21
N LYS A 41 1.02 -10.70 8.32
CA LYS A 41 1.14 -12.17 8.49
C LYS A 41 2.62 -12.59 8.61
N ASN A 42 3.48 -12.02 7.77
CA ASN A 42 4.92 -12.24 7.85
C ASN A 42 5.54 -11.69 9.15
N ALA A 43 4.97 -10.64 9.74
CA ALA A 43 5.41 -10.14 11.03
C ALA A 43 5.05 -11.09 12.17
N LEU A 44 3.84 -11.68 12.15
CA LEU A 44 3.42 -12.72 13.09
C LEU A 44 4.34 -13.94 13.04
N LEU A 45 4.67 -14.43 11.84
CA LEU A 45 5.62 -15.54 11.67
C LEU A 45 7.01 -15.21 12.25
N ARG A 46 7.46 -13.95 12.16
CA ARG A 46 8.73 -13.52 12.79
C ARG A 46 8.64 -13.50 14.31
N ILE A 47 7.47 -13.24 14.88
CA ILE A 47 7.25 -13.29 16.33
C ILE A 47 7.38 -14.74 16.80
N GLU A 48 6.72 -15.67 16.12
CA GLU A 48 6.80 -17.12 16.39
C GLU A 48 8.25 -17.62 16.30
N ASN A 49 8.97 -17.22 15.26
CA ASN A 49 10.37 -17.58 15.05
C ASN A 49 11.36 -16.74 15.86
N LYS A 50 10.89 -15.91 16.82
CA LYS A 50 11.71 -15.05 17.70
C LYS A 50 12.71 -14.13 16.97
N SER A 51 12.39 -13.76 15.73
CA SER A 51 13.19 -12.86 14.88
C SER A 51 12.54 -11.48 14.69
N TYR A 52 11.37 -11.27 15.28
CA TYR A 52 10.66 -10.00 15.21
C TYR A 52 11.44 -8.86 15.88
N GLY A 53 11.46 -7.70 15.21
CA GLY A 53 12.17 -6.53 15.70
C GLY A 53 13.68 -6.56 15.47
N ILE A 54 14.23 -7.54 14.73
CA ILE A 54 15.63 -7.54 14.29
C ILE A 54 15.71 -6.96 12.87
N CYS A 55 16.61 -6.00 12.66
CA CYS A 55 16.84 -5.41 11.36
C CYS A 55 17.53 -6.40 10.42
N ARG A 56 16.92 -6.68 9.26
CA ARG A 56 17.45 -7.63 8.27
C ARG A 56 18.83 -7.28 7.69
N VAL A 57 19.19 -6.00 7.68
CA VAL A 57 20.46 -5.52 7.09
C VAL A 57 21.55 -5.38 8.14
N THR A 58 21.22 -4.83 9.31
CA THR A 58 22.23 -4.52 10.34
C THR A 58 22.34 -5.58 11.43
N GLY A 59 21.39 -6.51 11.51
CA GLY A 59 21.27 -7.47 12.62
C GLY A 59 20.92 -6.85 13.98
N LYS A 60 20.80 -5.52 14.06
CA LYS A 60 20.51 -4.79 15.31
C LYS A 60 19.00 -4.74 15.57
N LEU A 61 18.64 -4.54 16.84
CA LEU A 61 17.25 -4.34 17.24
C LEU A 61 16.67 -3.04 16.65
N ILE A 62 15.45 -3.14 16.14
CA ILE A 62 14.63 -2.02 15.67
C ILE A 62 14.02 -1.33 16.90
N LYS A 63 14.08 0.00 16.94
CA LYS A 63 13.50 0.79 18.03
C LYS A 63 12.02 0.44 18.25
N LYS A 64 11.63 0.25 19.52
CA LYS A 64 10.25 -0.10 19.90
C LYS A 64 9.22 0.90 19.37
N GLU A 65 9.51 2.20 19.47
CA GLU A 65 8.65 3.28 18.94
C GLU A 65 8.34 3.10 17.46
N ARG A 66 9.32 2.69 16.66
CA ARG A 66 9.13 2.41 15.23
C ARG A 66 8.20 1.23 15.00
N LEU A 67 8.34 0.16 15.78
CA LEU A 67 7.48 -1.03 15.66
C LEU A 67 6.05 -0.75 16.16
N LYS A 68 5.87 0.18 17.11
CA LYS A 68 4.53 0.64 17.52
C LYS A 68 3.83 1.41 16.39
N LEU A 69 4.56 2.23 15.64
CA LEU A 69 4.03 3.00 14.51
C LEU A 69 3.87 2.15 13.24
N VAL A 70 4.83 1.26 12.97
CA VAL A 70 4.90 0.44 11.75
C VAL A 70 5.26 -1.00 12.15
N PRO A 71 4.29 -1.83 12.55
CA PRO A 71 4.55 -3.15 13.12
C PRO A 71 5.15 -4.15 12.12
N HIS A 72 4.88 -3.99 10.82
CA HIS A 72 5.44 -4.87 9.80
C HIS A 72 6.88 -4.49 9.38
N ALA A 73 7.48 -3.43 9.98
CA ALA A 73 8.81 -2.95 9.60
C ALA A 73 9.90 -4.01 9.80
N THR A 74 10.74 -4.22 8.78
CA THR A 74 11.86 -5.18 8.78
C THR A 74 13.24 -4.52 8.85
N LEU A 75 13.29 -3.19 8.73
CA LEU A 75 14.51 -2.40 8.67
C LEU A 75 14.52 -1.33 9.77
N SER A 76 15.70 -1.06 10.32
CA SER A 76 15.95 0.11 11.17
C SER A 76 15.81 1.40 10.35
N ILE A 77 15.65 2.54 11.03
CA ILE A 77 15.60 3.86 10.37
C ILE A 77 16.86 4.10 9.55
N GLU A 78 18.02 3.79 10.14
CA GLU A 78 19.32 3.90 9.50
C GLU A 78 19.40 3.06 8.22
N ALA A 79 19.05 1.76 8.31
CA ALA A 79 19.08 0.86 7.15
C ALA A 79 18.10 1.33 6.05
N LYS A 80 16.92 1.83 6.45
CA LYS A 80 15.94 2.34 5.49
C LYS A 80 16.43 3.59 4.76
N ARG A 81 17.11 4.51 5.46
CA ARG A 81 17.69 5.74 4.88
C ARG A 81 18.78 5.45 3.86
N ARG A 82 19.62 4.42 4.09
CA ARG A 82 20.65 4.00 3.11
C ARG A 82 20.07 3.38 1.83
N GLN A 83 18.83 2.91 1.89
CA GLN A 83 18.12 2.27 0.77
C GLN A 83 17.22 3.26 0.01
N SER A 84 17.13 4.51 0.49
CA SER A 84 16.29 5.57 -0.08
C SER A 84 17.12 6.49 -0.96
#